data_AF-A0A955XED1-F1
#
_entry.id   AF-A0A955XED1-F1
#
_cell.length_a   1.000
_cell.length_b   1.000
_cell.length_c   1.000
_cell.angle_alpha   90.00
_cell.angle_beta   90.00
_cell.angle_gamma   90.00
#
_symmetry.space_group_name_H-M   'P 1'
#
loop_
_entity.id
_entity.type
_entity.pdbx_description
1 polymer ?
#
loop_
_entity_poly.entity_id
_entity_poly.type
_entity_poly.pdbx_seq_one_letter_code
_entity_poly.pdbx_strand_id
1 'polypeptide(L)' 'VSVNPPRKGLGAEVVAGLGALGAPRVVYVSCNPASLARDVAGLVEHGYQVEAVTPVDLFPHTRHVETVLVLARA' A
#
# COMPACT_ATOMS: atom_id res chain seq x y z
N VAL A 1 -5.55 -9.80 1.02
CA VAL A 1 -5.72 -8.96 2.24
C VAL A 1 -5.88 -7.52 1.81
N SER A 2 -6.70 -6.73 2.49
CA SER A 2 -6.86 -5.28 2.24
C SER A 2 -6.42 -4.47 3.45
N VAL A 3 -5.71 -3.36 3.23
CA VAL A 3 -5.25 -2.45 4.28
C VAL A 3 -5.57 -1.00 3.93
N ASN A 4 -5.98 -0.22 4.93
CA ASN A 4 -6.22 1.21 4.82
C ASN A 4 -5.67 1.92 6.08
N PRO A 5 -4.35 2.14 6.15
CA PRO A 5 -3.71 2.71 7.33
C PRO A 5 -3.91 4.23 7.46
N PRO A 6 -3.64 4.80 8.65
CA PRO A 6 -3.54 6.25 8.81
C PRO A 6 -2.40 6.84 7.97
N ARG A 7 -2.32 8.19 7.87
CA ARG A 7 -1.32 8.93 7.04
C ARG A 7 0.14 8.50 7.24
N LYS A 8 0.49 7.94 8.40
CA LYS A 8 1.84 7.43 8.69
C LYS A 8 2.19 6.13 7.96
N GLY A 9 1.23 5.44 7.35
CA GLY A 9 1.38 4.12 6.73
C GLY A 9 1.24 2.96 7.73
N LEU A 10 1.56 1.75 7.28
CA LEU A 10 1.53 0.50 8.03
C LEU A 10 2.61 0.44 9.11
N GLY A 11 3.82 0.93 8.79
CA GLY A 11 5.00 0.77 9.63
C GLY A 11 5.67 -0.60 9.46
N ALA A 12 6.94 -0.69 9.88
CA ALA A 12 7.81 -1.83 9.57
C ALA A 12 7.28 -3.18 10.10
N GLU A 13 6.75 -3.21 11.31
CA GLU A 13 6.24 -4.45 11.93
C GLU A 13 5.07 -5.04 11.13
N VAL A 14 4.13 -4.19 10.70
CA VAL A 14 2.96 -4.63 9.91
C VAL A 14 3.38 -5.05 8.51
N VAL A 15 4.33 -4.34 7.89
CA VAL A 15 4.91 -4.74 6.59
C VAL A 15 5.55 -6.12 6.68
N ALA A 16 6.38 -6.36 7.70
CA ALA A 16 7.00 -7.65 7.93
C ALA A 16 5.95 -8.75 8.21
N GLY A 17 4.92 -8.44 8.99
CA GLY A 17 3.81 -9.35 9.25
C GLY A 17 3.03 -9.74 7.99
N LEU A 18 2.76 -8.79 7.08
CA LEU A 18 2.12 -9.07 5.79
C LEU A 18 3.04 -9.87 4.84
N GLY A 19 4.35 -9.60 4.89
CA GLY A 19 5.37 -10.38 4.20
C GLY A 19 5.37 -11.85 4.65
N ALA A 20 5.35 -12.06 5.96
CA ALA A 20 5.33 -13.39 6.58
C ALA A 20 4.01 -14.14 6.37
N LEU A 21 2.87 -13.44 6.43
CA LEU A 21 1.55 -14.00 6.14
C LEU A 21 1.48 -14.57 4.71
N GLY A 22 2.18 -13.94 3.78
CA GLY A 22 2.30 -14.42 2.40
C GLY A 22 0.99 -14.53 1.63
N ALA A 23 0.09 -13.58 1.87
CA ALA A 23 -1.14 -13.49 1.10
C ALA A 23 -0.81 -13.35 -0.41
N PRO A 24 -1.51 -14.06 -1.31
CA PRO A 24 -1.22 -13.98 -2.75
C PRO A 24 -1.49 -12.58 -3.32
N ARG A 25 -2.35 -11.79 -2.67
CA ARG A 25 -2.69 -10.43 -3.08
C ARG A 25 -2.88 -9.50 -1.89
N VAL A 26 -2.35 -8.28 -2.01
CA VAL A 26 -2.51 -7.17 -1.06
C VAL A 26 -3.11 -5.97 -1.78
N VAL A 27 -4.23 -5.46 -1.27
CA VAL A 27 -4.81 -4.19 -1.72
C VAL A 27 -4.50 -3.14 -0.65
N TYR A 28 -3.78 -2.09 -1.03
CA TYR A 28 -3.38 -0.99 -0.14
C TYR A 28 -4.11 0.27 -0.57
N VAL A 29 -4.90 0.85 0.34
CA VAL A 29 -5.51 2.18 0.17
C VAL A 29 -4.71 3.20 0.97
N SER A 30 -4.26 4.28 0.36
CA SER A 30 -3.45 5.31 1.04
C SER A 30 -3.81 6.73 0.65
N CYS A 31 -3.88 7.57 1.68
CA CYS A 31 -4.06 9.03 1.58
C CYS A 31 -2.72 9.81 1.54
N ASN A 32 -1.59 9.11 1.55
CA ASN A 32 -0.25 9.69 1.55
C ASN A 32 0.72 8.88 0.65
N PRO A 33 1.11 9.43 -0.50
CA PRO A 33 2.01 8.76 -1.44
C PRO A 33 3.39 8.43 -0.85
N ALA A 34 3.91 9.24 0.08
CA ALA A 34 5.25 9.05 0.63
C ALA A 34 5.33 7.82 1.56
N SER A 35 4.36 7.67 2.47
CA SER A 35 4.31 6.49 3.34
C SER A 35 3.90 5.24 2.57
N LEU A 36 3.03 5.37 1.56
CA LEU A 36 2.71 4.28 0.63
C LEU A 36 3.98 3.75 -0.05
N ALA A 37 4.79 4.62 -0.65
CA ALA A 37 6.01 4.22 -1.35
C ALA A 37 7.00 3.49 -0.43
N ARG A 38 7.19 3.99 0.79
CA ARG A 38 8.05 3.34 1.80
C ARG A 38 7.56 1.93 2.16
N ASP A 39 6.27 1.79 2.44
CA ASP A 39 5.72 0.50 2.86
C ASP A 39 5.71 -0.51 1.70
N VAL A 40 5.40 -0.05 0.47
CA VAL A 40 5.46 -0.86 -0.74
C VAL A 40 6.87 -1.35 -1.03
N ALA A 41 7.90 -0.52 -0.82
CA ALA A 41 9.29 -0.95 -0.97
C ALA A 41 9.60 -2.15 -0.07
N GLY A 42 9.18 -2.10 1.21
CA GLY A 42 9.34 -3.25 2.11
C GLY A 42 8.52 -4.47 1.69
N LEU A 43 7.31 -4.31 1.16
CA LEU A 43 6.54 -5.43 0.61
C LEU A 43 7.23 -6.04 -0.63
N VAL A 44 7.85 -5.23 -1.48
CA VAL A 44 8.62 -5.72 -2.65
C VAL A 44 9.83 -6.54 -2.22
N GLU A 45 10.53 -6.14 -1.15
CA GLU A 45 11.60 -6.94 -0.54
C GLU A 45 11.09 -8.31 -0.05
N HIS A 46 9.80 -8.42 0.28
CA HIS A 46 9.13 -9.68 0.64
C HIS A 46 8.54 -10.45 -0.56
N GLY A 47 8.91 -10.11 -1.80
CA GLY A 47 8.53 -10.84 -3.01
C GLY A 47 7.17 -10.44 -3.61
N TYR A 48 6.59 -9.32 -3.16
CA TYR A 48 5.44 -8.74 -3.82
C TYR A 48 5.85 -7.91 -5.05
N GLN A 49 4.97 -7.83 -6.03
CA GLN A 49 5.08 -7.00 -7.21
C GLN A 49 3.87 -6.08 -7.32
N VAL A 50 4.10 -4.84 -7.74
CA VAL A 50 3.02 -3.89 -8.00
C VAL A 50 2.37 -4.21 -9.33
N GLU A 51 1.08 -4.54 -9.33
CA GLU A 51 0.33 -4.84 -10.55
C GLU A 51 -0.46 -3.63 -11.05
N ALA A 52 -1.01 -2.83 -10.14
CA ALA A 52 -1.81 -1.67 -10.49
C ALA A 52 -1.72 -0.58 -9.43
N VAL A 53 -1.78 0.67 -9.89
CA VAL A 53 -1.87 1.87 -9.06
C VAL A 53 -2.97 2.76 -9.63
N THR A 54 -3.98 3.06 -8.83
CA THR A 54 -5.12 3.91 -9.24
C THR A 54 -5.25 5.08 -8.26
N PRO A 55 -4.88 6.30 -8.67
CA PRO A 55 -5.23 7.52 -7.94
C PRO A 55 -6.74 7.75 -7.99
N VAL A 56 -7.30 8.25 -6.89
CA VAL A 56 -8.70 8.58 -6.71
C VAL A 56 -8.82 9.97 -6.12
N ASP A 57 -9.52 10.86 -6.82
CA ASP A 57 -9.90 12.18 -6.30
C ASP A 57 -11.11 12.03 -5.37
N LEU A 58 -10.84 11.65 -4.12
CA LEU A 58 -11.87 11.53 -3.09
C LEU A 58 -12.25 12.88 -2.48
N PHE A 59 -11.36 13.88 -2.61
CA PHE A 59 -11.52 15.20 -2.02
C PHE A 59 -11.27 16.29 -3.08
N PRO A 60 -12.24 16.51 -3.99
CA PRO A 60 -12.11 17.49 -5.05
C PRO A 60 -11.79 18.88 -4.52
N HIS A 61 -11.04 19.65 -5.31
CA HIS A 61 -10.57 21.00 -4.96
C HIS A 61 -9.62 21.05 -3.75
N THR A 62 -9.04 19.92 -3.37
CA THR A 62 -7.97 19.86 -2.37
C THR A 62 -6.68 19.30 -2.99
N ARG A 63 -5.58 19.35 -2.24
CA ARG A 63 -4.32 18.68 -2.61
C ARG A 63 -4.30 17.19 -2.28
N HIS A 64 -5.36 16.65 -1.68
CA HIS A 64 -5.39 15.27 -1.23
C HIS A 64 -5.62 14.33 -2.41
N VAL A 65 -4.91 13.21 -2.41
CA VAL A 65 -5.10 12.12 -3.35
C VAL A 65 -5.15 10.83 -2.56
N GLU A 66 -6.23 10.07 -2.75
CA GLU A 66 -6.27 8.67 -2.32
C GLU A 66 -5.67 7.82 -3.41
N THR A 67 -5.00 6.73 -3.05
CA THR A 67 -4.42 5.79 -4.00
C THR A 67 -4.80 4.38 -3.60
N VAL A 68 -5.37 3.63 -4.53
CA VAL A 68 -5.56 2.19 -4.40
C VAL A 68 -4.44 1.49 -5.17
N LEU A 69 -3.66 0.69 -4.46
CA LEU A 69 -2.54 -0.05 -5.02
C LEU A 69 -2.76 -1.56 -4.85
N VAL A 70 -2.55 -2.31 -5.91
CA VAL A 70 -2.68 -3.78 -5.92
C VAL A 70 -1.28 -4.36 -6.04
N LEU A 71 -0.92 -5.18 -5.07
CA LEU A 71 0.27 -6.03 -5.13
C LEU A 71 -0.14 -7.50 -5.23
N ALA A 72 0.61 -8.26 -6.02
CA ALA A 72 0.54 -9.71 -6.04
C ALA A 72 1.89 -10.29 -5.63
N ARG A 73 1.86 -11.46 -5.00
CA ARG A 73 3.06 -12.21 -4.67
C ARG A 73 3.36 -13.20 -5.79
N ALA A 74 4.62 -13.20 -6.26
CA ALA A 74 5.12 -14.18 -7.22
C ALA A 74 5.35 -15.55 -6.57
#